data_AF-A0A840WC50-F1
#
_entry.id   AF-A0A840WC50-F1
#
_cell.length_a   1.000
_cell.length_b   1.000
_cell.length_c   1.000
_cell.angle_alpha   90.00
_cell.angle_beta   90.00
_cell.angle_gamma   90.00
#
_symmetry.space_group_name_H-M   'P 1'
#
loop_
_entity.id
_entity.type
_entity.pdbx_description
1 polymer ?
#
loop_
_entity_poly.entity_id
_entity_poly.type
_entity_poly.pdbx_seq_one_letter_code
_entity_poly.pdbx_strand_id
1 'polypeptide(L)'
;MQQDDHPSNPQPGPAPGSQPERSPSPHRRPRTIQDGPAPIPRSRLEARIDRVVERAHPATWPLSLAAVALAGAALLHFVDPNEPGNYPTCPWLLLTGTFCPGCGTMRAVALLTHLDVPGALGMNPLLVLLLPFLAHTYLRWLIRALRPRARPPEPGSTWTVWTILVSFVVFWIARNLPWFSFLAPGTPLLPTW
;
A
#
# COMPACT_ATOMS: atom_id res chain seq x y z
N MET A 1 -93.65 44.18 -46.81
CA MET A 1 -94.71 43.15 -46.73
C MET A 1 -94.04 41.81 -46.95
N GLN A 2 -93.81 40.94 -45.96
CA GLN A 2 -94.03 40.91 -44.50
C GLN A 2 -92.75 40.19 -43.96
N GLN A 3 -92.04 40.52 -42.87
CA GLN A 3 -92.41 40.83 -41.48
C GLN A 3 -93.38 39.82 -40.87
N ASP A 4 -92.87 38.91 -40.03
CA ASP A 4 -93.62 38.23 -38.95
C ASP A 4 -92.63 37.74 -37.87
N ASP A 5 -93.09 37.83 -36.63
CA ASP A 5 -92.32 38.01 -35.40
C ASP A 5 -91.78 36.75 -34.67
N HIS A 6 -90.89 37.01 -33.71
CA HIS A 6 -90.59 36.19 -32.52
C HIS A 6 -91.85 35.96 -31.64
N PRO A 7 -91.90 35.04 -30.63
CA PRO A 7 -90.83 34.61 -29.70
C PRO A 7 -90.77 33.05 -29.59
N SER A 8 -90.33 32.32 -28.54
CA SER A 8 -89.97 32.62 -27.14
C SER A 8 -89.01 31.56 -26.54
N ASN A 9 -88.49 31.81 -25.33
CA ASN A 9 -87.74 30.85 -24.50
C ASN A 9 -88.39 30.69 -23.10
N PRO A 10 -88.50 29.49 -22.50
CA PRO A 10 -88.77 29.29 -21.08
C PRO A 10 -87.49 28.96 -20.27
N GLN A 11 -87.14 29.83 -19.33
CA GLN A 11 -86.17 29.56 -18.25
C GLN A 11 -86.84 28.83 -17.07
N PRO A 12 -86.11 27.91 -16.42
CA PRO A 12 -85.89 27.99 -14.97
C PRO A 12 -84.38 27.77 -14.66
N GLY A 13 -83.73 28.42 -13.69
CA GLY A 13 -84.11 28.66 -12.29
C GLY A 13 -82.92 28.19 -11.43
N PRO A 14 -82.49 28.91 -10.38
CA PRO A 14 -81.12 28.77 -9.86
C PRO A 14 -80.92 27.63 -8.86
N ALA A 15 -79.71 27.04 -8.86
CA ALA A 15 -79.23 26.13 -7.81
C ALA A 15 -77.96 26.70 -7.14
N PRO A 16 -77.73 26.46 -5.83
CA PRO A 16 -76.82 27.29 -5.04
C PRO A 16 -75.40 26.72 -4.90
N GLY A 17 -74.43 27.65 -4.91
CA GLY A 17 -73.27 27.64 -4.01
C GLY A 17 -72.21 26.54 -4.16
N SER A 18 -71.07 26.92 -4.73
CA SER A 18 -69.75 26.49 -4.20
C SER A 18 -68.69 27.54 -4.56
N GLN A 19 -67.73 27.74 -3.65
CA GLN A 19 -66.70 28.77 -3.76
C GLN A 19 -65.59 28.36 -4.73
N PRO A 20 -64.80 29.31 -5.30
CA PRO A 20 -63.66 28.97 -6.13
C PRO A 20 -62.66 28.09 -5.36
N GLU A 21 -62.46 26.88 -5.86
CA GLU A 21 -61.50 25.92 -5.32
C GLU A 21 -60.08 26.49 -5.42
N ARG A 22 -59.44 26.73 -4.27
CA ARG A 22 -58.05 27.20 -4.24
C ARG A 22 -57.15 26.09 -4.75
N SER A 23 -56.47 26.34 -5.88
CA SER A 23 -55.44 25.43 -6.39
C SER A 23 -54.43 25.07 -5.29
N PRO A 24 -54.09 23.78 -5.10
CA PRO A 24 -53.07 23.39 -4.15
C PRO A 24 -51.73 24.04 -4.53
N SER A 25 -51.09 24.73 -3.59
CA SER A 25 -49.72 25.20 -3.80
C SER A 25 -48.80 24.01 -4.08
N PRO A 26 -47.89 24.09 -5.07
CA PRO A 26 -46.99 22.99 -5.39
C PRO A 26 -46.14 22.67 -4.15
N HIS A 27 -46.17 21.42 -3.71
CA HIS A 27 -45.44 20.96 -2.53
C HIS A 27 -43.96 21.33 -2.63
N ARG A 28 -43.55 22.31 -1.83
CA ARG A 28 -42.14 22.68 -1.64
C ARG A 28 -41.43 21.47 -1.05
N ARG A 29 -40.73 20.71 -1.89
CA ARG A 29 -39.93 19.55 -1.45
C ARG A 29 -38.98 19.99 -0.31
N PRO A 30 -38.80 19.17 0.74
CA PRO A 30 -37.75 19.42 1.72
C PRO A 30 -36.41 19.50 0.99
N ARG A 31 -35.71 20.62 1.13
CA ARG A 31 -34.37 20.78 0.57
C ARG A 31 -33.44 19.93 1.45
N THR A 32 -33.09 18.74 0.97
CA THR A 32 -32.09 17.90 1.64
C THR A 32 -30.81 18.72 1.79
N ILE A 33 -30.40 18.93 3.04
CA ILE A 33 -29.11 19.55 3.35
C ILE A 33 -28.04 18.50 3.00
N GLN A 34 -27.63 18.52 1.73
CA GLN A 34 -26.54 17.71 1.20
C GLN A 34 -25.35 18.59 0.78
N ASP A 35 -25.31 19.80 1.34
CA ASP A 35 -24.16 20.69 1.31
C ASP A 35 -23.22 20.29 2.46
N GLY A 36 -22.46 19.21 2.24
CA GLY A 36 -21.27 18.96 3.06
C GLY A 36 -20.29 20.13 2.94
N PRO A 37 -19.42 20.38 3.94
CA PRO A 37 -18.48 21.50 3.90
C PRO A 37 -17.68 21.47 2.60
N ALA A 38 -17.64 22.60 1.90
CA ALA A 38 -17.01 22.72 0.59
C ALA A 38 -15.56 22.19 0.66
N PRO A 39 -15.11 21.38 -0.31
CA PRO A 39 -13.78 20.79 -0.27
C PRO A 39 -12.72 21.90 -0.19
N ILE A 40 -11.89 21.83 0.85
CA ILE A 40 -10.80 22.79 1.07
C ILE A 40 -9.94 22.85 -0.22
N PRO A 41 -9.61 24.05 -0.73
CA PRO A 41 -8.84 24.17 -1.96
C PRO A 41 -7.46 23.54 -1.79
N ARG A 42 -7.29 22.33 -2.36
CA ARG A 42 -5.99 21.65 -2.44
C ARG A 42 -4.94 22.58 -3.02
N SER A 43 -3.73 22.56 -2.45
CA SER A 43 -2.67 23.42 -2.96
C SER A 43 -2.37 23.11 -4.44
N ARG A 44 -1.91 24.11 -5.20
CA ARG A 44 -1.47 23.89 -6.60
C ARG A 44 -0.34 22.84 -6.72
N LEU A 45 0.34 22.55 -5.61
CA LEU A 45 1.34 21.48 -5.48
C LEU A 45 0.68 20.10 -5.42
N GLU A 46 -0.32 19.88 -4.54
CA GLU A 46 -1.10 18.63 -4.49
C GLU A 46 -1.69 18.29 -5.85
N ALA A 47 -2.39 19.24 -6.50
CA ALA A 47 -2.97 19.04 -7.83
C ALA A 47 -1.93 18.88 -8.96
N ARG A 48 -0.63 19.05 -8.69
CA ARG A 48 0.47 18.67 -9.59
C ARG A 48 0.98 17.26 -9.27
N ILE A 49 1.16 16.95 -7.99
CA ILE A 49 1.58 15.63 -7.50
C ILE A 49 0.55 14.57 -7.93
N ASP A 50 -0.74 14.80 -7.67
CA ASP A 50 -1.84 13.90 -8.03
C ASP A 50 -1.78 13.51 -9.52
N ARG A 51 -1.63 14.49 -10.43
CA ARG A 51 -1.52 14.24 -11.88
C ARG A 51 -0.23 13.54 -12.33
N VAL A 52 0.85 13.65 -11.56
CA VAL A 52 2.09 12.90 -11.83
C VAL A 52 1.93 11.45 -11.35
N VAL A 53 1.31 11.25 -10.18
CA VAL A 53 1.02 9.92 -9.62
C VAL A 53 -0.01 9.16 -10.46
N GLU A 54 -1.08 9.81 -10.93
CA GLU A 54 -2.08 9.22 -11.84
C GLU A 54 -1.50 8.81 -13.20
N ARG A 55 -0.47 9.53 -13.68
CA ARG A 55 0.26 9.20 -14.92
C ARG A 55 1.37 8.18 -14.70
N ALA A 56 1.80 7.96 -13.46
CA ALA A 56 2.81 6.97 -13.15
C ALA A 56 2.20 5.58 -13.35
N HIS A 57 2.64 4.86 -14.40
CA HIS A 57 2.23 3.48 -14.63
C HIS A 57 2.45 2.65 -13.34
N PRO A 58 1.56 1.73 -12.93
CA PRO A 58 1.69 0.98 -11.68
C PRO A 58 3.01 0.18 -11.55
N ALA A 59 3.76 0.01 -12.63
CA ALA A 59 5.10 -0.56 -12.66
C ALA A 59 6.24 0.39 -12.19
N THR A 60 6.00 1.69 -11.98
CA THR A 60 7.03 2.61 -11.48
C THR A 60 7.48 2.26 -10.06
N TRP A 61 6.55 1.93 -9.16
CA TRP A 61 6.85 1.55 -7.77
C TRP A 61 7.72 0.29 -7.63
N PRO A 62 7.46 -0.84 -8.33
CA PRO A 62 8.38 -1.99 -8.28
C PRO A 62 9.71 -1.69 -8.95
N LEU A 63 9.72 -1.00 -10.10
CA LEU A 63 10.96 -0.67 -10.80
C LEU A 63 11.87 0.26 -9.98
N SER A 64 11.32 1.25 -9.28
CA SER A 64 12.11 2.10 -8.37
C SER A 64 12.64 1.33 -7.18
N LEU A 65 11.86 0.41 -6.60
CA LEU A 65 12.33 -0.46 -5.51
C LEU A 65 13.48 -1.38 -5.96
N ALA A 66 13.37 -1.99 -7.14
CA ALA A 66 14.44 -2.80 -7.70
C ALA A 66 15.69 -1.96 -8.02
N ALA A 67 15.54 -0.75 -8.57
CA ALA A 67 16.67 0.14 -8.85
C ALA A 67 17.42 0.51 -7.56
N VAL A 68 16.71 0.82 -6.47
CA VAL A 68 17.33 1.10 -5.16
C VAL A 68 18.00 -0.16 -4.58
N ALA A 69 17.36 -1.32 -4.67
CA ALA A 69 17.93 -2.59 -4.18
C ALA A 69 19.21 -2.98 -4.95
N LEU A 70 19.21 -2.84 -6.28
CA LEU A 70 20.37 -3.10 -7.13
C LEU A 70 21.50 -2.10 -6.89
N ALA A 71 21.20 -0.81 -6.71
CA ALA A 71 22.20 0.20 -6.36
C ALA A 71 22.84 -0.09 -4.99
N GLY A 72 22.04 -0.50 -4.00
CA GLY A 72 22.54 -0.94 -2.70
C GLY A 72 23.42 -2.20 -2.78
N ALA A 73 22.99 -3.21 -3.53
CA ALA A 73 23.78 -4.43 -3.75
C ALA A 73 25.10 -4.14 -4.48
N ALA A 74 25.08 -3.27 -5.51
CA ALA A 74 26.29 -2.84 -6.21
C ALA A 74 27.26 -2.08 -5.29
N LEU A 75 26.75 -1.18 -4.43
CA LEU A 75 27.59 -0.49 -3.45
C LEU A 75 28.30 -1.49 -2.51
N LEU A 76 27.59 -2.51 -2.04
CA LEU A 76 28.14 -3.56 -1.17
C LEU A 76 29.09 -4.54 -1.88
N HIS A 77 28.97 -4.67 -3.21
CA HIS A 77 29.86 -5.46 -4.04
C HIS A 77 31.21 -4.75 -4.29
N PHE A 78 31.19 -3.42 -4.40
CA PHE A 78 32.40 -2.62 -4.64
C PHE A 78 33.06 -2.08 -3.37
N VAL A 79 32.31 -1.93 -2.28
CA VAL A 79 32.79 -1.48 -0.96
C VAL A 79 32.43 -2.56 0.04
N ASP A 80 33.33 -3.52 0.26
CA ASP A 80 33.02 -4.72 1.03
C ASP A 80 32.85 -4.39 2.53
N PRO A 81 31.68 -4.65 3.14
CA PRO A 81 31.46 -4.51 4.58
C PRO A 81 32.17 -5.57 5.44
N ASN A 82 32.90 -6.51 4.83
CA ASN A 82 33.75 -7.45 5.55
C ASN A 82 35.13 -6.87 5.91
N GLU A 83 35.63 -5.94 5.12
CA GLU A 83 36.92 -5.28 5.38
C GLU A 83 36.80 -4.25 6.53
N PRO A 84 37.79 -4.21 7.45
CA PRO A 84 37.78 -3.26 8.55
C PRO A 84 38.04 -1.83 8.05
N GLY A 85 37.14 -0.91 8.41
CA GLY A 85 37.26 0.52 8.09
C GLY A 85 36.24 1.04 7.08
N ASN A 86 35.64 0.17 6.25
CA ASN A 86 34.68 0.59 5.22
C ASN A 86 33.34 1.09 5.80
N TYR A 87 32.91 0.58 6.97
CA TYR A 87 31.64 0.96 7.61
C TYR A 87 31.73 1.02 9.14
N PRO A 88 30.94 1.89 9.79
CA PRO A 88 30.89 2.00 11.25
C PRO A 88 30.27 0.74 11.88
N THR A 89 30.62 0.50 13.15
CA THR A 89 30.01 -0.55 13.96
C THR A 89 28.52 -0.29 14.19
N CYS A 90 27.74 -1.37 14.32
CA CYS A 90 26.30 -1.27 14.49
C CYS A 90 25.95 -0.56 15.82
N PRO A 91 25.19 0.55 15.81
CA PRO A 91 24.88 1.29 17.04
C PRO A 91 24.05 0.46 18.01
N TRP A 92 23.18 -0.43 17.53
CA TRP A 92 22.41 -1.32 18.41
C TRP A 92 23.31 -2.25 19.23
N LEU A 93 24.29 -2.88 18.57
CA LEU A 93 25.26 -3.76 19.23
C LEU A 93 26.12 -2.97 20.22
N LEU A 94 26.52 -1.75 19.87
CA LEU A 94 27.29 -0.86 20.73
C LEU A 94 26.50 -0.39 21.97
N LEU A 95 25.20 -0.11 21.84
CA LEU A 95 24.35 0.37 22.94
C LEU A 95 23.83 -0.75 23.85
N THR A 96 23.50 -1.92 23.30
CA THR A 96 22.79 -2.98 24.04
C THR A 96 23.64 -4.22 24.32
N GLY A 97 24.76 -4.42 23.61
CA GLY A 97 25.52 -5.66 23.63
C GLY A 97 24.80 -6.88 23.01
N THR A 98 23.59 -6.69 22.45
CA THR A 98 22.77 -7.79 21.89
C THR A 98 22.73 -7.74 20.36
N PHE A 99 22.57 -8.89 19.72
CA PHE A 99 22.38 -8.96 18.27
C PHE A 99 20.91 -8.75 17.91
N CYS A 100 20.61 -7.78 17.04
CA CYS A 100 19.28 -7.61 16.45
C CYS A 100 19.08 -8.60 15.28
N PRO A 101 17.84 -8.86 14.82
CA PRO A 101 17.57 -9.78 13.71
C PRO A 101 18.20 -9.33 12.38
N GLY A 102 18.54 -8.04 12.25
CA GLY A 102 19.24 -7.47 11.09
C GLY A 102 20.78 -7.45 11.20
N CYS A 103 21.38 -7.90 12.31
CA CYS A 103 22.84 -7.97 12.41
C CYS A 103 23.43 -8.88 11.32
N GLY A 104 24.50 -8.44 10.66
CA GLY A 104 25.14 -9.19 9.57
C GLY A 104 24.44 -9.12 8.22
N THR A 105 23.22 -8.56 8.09
CA THR A 105 22.49 -8.47 6.80
C THR A 105 23.32 -7.82 5.69
N MET A 106 24.03 -6.73 5.99
CA MET A 106 24.87 -6.01 5.04
C MET A 106 26.00 -6.89 4.49
N ARG A 107 26.67 -7.65 5.36
CA ARG A 107 27.75 -8.59 5.02
C ARG A 107 27.21 -9.82 4.28
N ALA A 108 26.04 -10.31 4.69
CA ALA A 108 25.33 -11.38 3.98
C ALA A 108 24.93 -10.96 2.55
N VAL A 109 24.45 -9.73 2.34
CA VAL A 109 24.14 -9.22 0.98
C VAL A 109 25.41 -9.12 0.14
N ALA A 110 26.52 -8.59 0.68
CA ALA A 110 27.80 -8.56 -0.02
C ALA A 110 28.24 -9.98 -0.48
N LEU A 111 28.24 -10.95 0.43
CA LEU A 111 28.58 -12.35 0.12
C LEU A 111 27.63 -12.97 -0.93
N LEU A 112 26.32 -12.67 -0.87
CA LEU A 112 25.37 -13.08 -1.93
C LEU A 112 25.69 -12.47 -3.29
N THR A 113 26.27 -11.26 -3.38
CA THR A 113 26.73 -10.70 -4.67
C THR A 113 27.93 -11.43 -5.26
N HIS A 114 28.74 -12.09 -4.42
CA HIS A 114 29.83 -12.98 -4.83
C HIS A 114 29.38 -14.45 -4.99
N LEU A 115 28.07 -14.73 -4.87
CA LEU A 115 27.46 -16.06 -4.90
C LEU A 115 27.88 -16.98 -3.71
N ASP A 116 28.49 -16.43 -2.66
CA ASP A 116 28.83 -17.18 -1.43
C ASP A 116 27.60 -17.31 -0.51
N VAL A 117 26.74 -18.28 -0.83
CA VAL A 117 25.57 -18.62 -0.01
C VAL A 117 25.96 -19.21 1.37
N PRO A 118 26.97 -20.10 1.51
CA PRO A 118 27.43 -20.58 2.81
C PRO A 118 27.91 -19.46 3.75
N GLY A 119 28.73 -18.52 3.26
CA GLY A 119 29.18 -17.35 4.01
C GLY A 119 28.01 -16.42 4.35
N ALA A 120 27.10 -16.17 3.41
CA ALA A 120 25.90 -15.37 3.67
C ALA A 120 25.00 -15.97 4.76
N LEU A 121 24.86 -17.31 4.81
CA LEU A 121 24.16 -18.01 5.89
C LEU A 121 24.86 -17.76 7.24
N GLY A 122 26.19 -17.89 7.31
CA GLY A 122 26.98 -17.60 8.53
C GLY A 122 26.92 -16.14 9.00
N MET A 123 26.49 -15.21 8.14
CA MET A 123 26.27 -13.80 8.48
C MET A 123 24.83 -13.50 8.90
N ASN A 124 23.83 -13.97 8.14
CA ASN A 124 22.43 -13.86 8.53
C ASN A 124 21.55 -15.00 7.93
N PRO A 125 21.28 -16.07 8.71
CA PRO A 125 20.42 -17.17 8.28
C PRO A 125 18.99 -16.72 7.92
N LEU A 126 18.43 -15.79 8.71
CA LEU A 126 17.07 -15.30 8.50
C LEU A 126 16.95 -14.60 7.15
N LEU A 127 17.94 -13.79 6.76
CA LEU A 127 17.97 -13.15 5.44
C LEU A 127 17.90 -14.20 4.32
N VAL A 128 18.81 -15.18 4.33
CA VAL A 128 18.92 -16.16 3.24
C VAL A 128 17.66 -17.02 3.13
N LEU A 129 17.05 -17.40 4.26
CA LEU A 129 15.80 -18.16 4.29
C LEU A 129 14.57 -17.34 3.84
N LEU A 130 14.52 -16.05 4.15
CA LEU A 130 13.44 -15.16 3.70
C LEU A 130 13.62 -14.67 2.26
N LEU A 131 14.85 -14.62 1.74
CA LEU A 131 15.19 -14.16 0.39
C LEU A 131 14.31 -14.78 -0.72
N PRO A 132 14.13 -16.13 -0.82
CA PRO A 132 13.28 -16.71 -1.85
C PRO A 132 11.80 -16.33 -1.71
N PHE A 133 11.30 -16.15 -0.47
CA PHE A 133 9.93 -15.72 -0.23
C PHE A 133 9.72 -14.25 -0.63
N LEU A 134 10.66 -13.37 -0.28
CA LEU A 134 10.69 -11.97 -0.73
C LEU A 134 10.80 -11.87 -2.25
N ALA A 135 11.69 -12.64 -2.88
CA ALA A 135 11.84 -12.67 -4.34
C ALA A 135 10.55 -13.15 -5.03
N HIS A 136 9.90 -14.22 -4.53
CA HIS A 136 8.65 -14.71 -5.09
C HIS A 136 7.51 -13.69 -4.96
N THR A 137 7.33 -13.10 -3.78
CA THR A 137 6.28 -12.09 -3.54
C THR A 137 6.51 -10.82 -4.35
N TYR A 138 7.75 -10.34 -4.43
CA TYR A 138 8.15 -9.22 -5.29
C TYR A 138 7.90 -9.53 -6.77
N LEU A 139 8.29 -10.71 -7.27
CA LEU A 139 8.08 -11.09 -8.67
C LEU A 139 6.60 -11.18 -9.04
N ARG A 140 5.76 -11.79 -8.18
CA ARG A 140 4.31 -11.80 -8.39
C ARG A 140 3.73 -10.38 -8.40
N TRP A 141 4.24 -9.49 -7.58
CA TRP A 141 3.81 -8.09 -7.55
C TRP A 141 4.24 -7.33 -8.81
N LEU A 142 5.50 -7.45 -9.24
CA LEU A 142 6.03 -6.89 -10.49
C LEU A 142 5.22 -7.36 -11.70
N ILE A 143 4.95 -8.67 -11.84
CA ILE A 143 4.13 -9.21 -12.93
C ILE A 143 2.71 -8.62 -12.91
N ARG A 144 2.10 -8.41 -11.73
CA ARG A 144 0.78 -7.77 -11.59
C ARG A 144 0.79 -6.25 -11.78
N ALA A 145 1.95 -5.62 -11.73
CA ALA A 145 2.14 -4.19 -12.02
C ALA A 145 2.43 -3.94 -13.51
N LEU A 146 3.01 -4.93 -14.21
CA LEU A 146 3.24 -4.91 -15.66
C LEU A 146 2.01 -5.34 -16.48
N ARG A 147 1.12 -6.16 -15.93
CA ARG A 147 -0.12 -6.58 -16.62
C ARG A 147 -1.23 -5.50 -16.53
N PRO A 148 -1.95 -5.21 -17.64
CA PRO A 148 -3.17 -4.42 -17.61
C PRO A 148 -4.17 -4.95 -16.57
N ARG A 149 -4.75 -4.05 -15.79
CA ARG A 149 -5.45 -4.39 -14.54
C ARG A 149 -6.83 -5.01 -14.81
N ALA A 150 -7.01 -6.28 -14.44
CA ALA A 150 -8.31 -6.95 -14.53
C ALA A 150 -9.06 -7.10 -13.19
N ARG A 151 -8.36 -6.99 -12.04
CA ARG A 151 -8.95 -7.10 -10.69
C ARG A 151 -8.24 -6.18 -9.69
N PRO A 152 -8.94 -5.68 -8.66
CA PRO A 152 -8.32 -4.98 -7.53
C PRO A 152 -7.33 -5.90 -6.78
N PRO A 153 -6.38 -5.34 -6.01
CA PRO A 153 -5.52 -6.14 -5.15
C PRO A 153 -6.34 -6.75 -4.01
N GLU A 154 -6.21 -8.05 -3.81
CA GLU A 154 -6.71 -8.68 -2.57
C GLU A 154 -5.84 -8.22 -1.40
N PRO A 155 -6.41 -7.94 -0.22
CA PRO A 155 -5.62 -7.63 0.97
C PRO A 155 -4.70 -8.82 1.27
N GLY A 156 -3.42 -8.53 1.53
CA GLY A 156 -2.47 -9.56 1.93
C GLY A 156 -2.96 -10.27 3.19
N SER A 157 -2.89 -11.60 3.21
CA SER A 157 -3.37 -12.39 4.35
C SER A 157 -2.70 -11.91 5.64
N THR A 158 -3.51 -11.52 6.63
CA THR A 158 -3.05 -11.15 7.98
C THR A 158 -2.10 -12.22 8.56
N TRP A 159 -2.33 -13.49 8.21
CA TRP A 159 -1.50 -14.61 8.61
C TRP A 159 -0.04 -14.45 8.16
N THR A 160 0.21 -13.98 6.93
CA THR A 160 1.57 -13.75 6.41
C THR A 160 2.32 -12.69 7.22
N VAL A 161 1.63 -11.63 7.67
CA VAL A 161 2.23 -10.59 8.52
C VAL A 161 2.64 -11.18 9.87
N TRP A 162 1.77 -12.00 10.48
CA TRP A 162 2.07 -12.71 11.71
C TRP A 162 3.21 -13.72 11.56
N THR A 163 3.29 -14.49 10.44
CA THR A 163 4.41 -15.41 10.19
C THR A 163 5.75 -14.68 10.13
N ILE A 164 5.79 -13.51 9.48
CA ILE A 164 7.02 -12.69 9.41
C ILE A 164 7.35 -12.13 10.79
N LEU A 165 6.38 -11.58 11.53
CA LEU A 165 6.61 -11.03 12.86
C LEU A 165 7.11 -12.09 13.85
N VAL A 166 6.48 -13.26 13.89
CA VAL A 166 6.86 -14.37 14.77
C VAL A 166 8.24 -14.91 14.40
N SER A 167 8.56 -15.09 13.11
CA SER A 167 9.89 -15.55 12.71
C SER A 167 10.99 -14.55 13.05
N PHE A 168 10.75 -13.24 12.96
CA PHE A 168 11.66 -12.20 13.45
C PHE A 168 11.90 -12.29 14.96
N VAL A 169 10.84 -12.43 15.77
CA VAL A 169 10.94 -12.52 17.24
C VAL A 169 11.64 -13.82 17.67
N VAL A 170 11.26 -14.97 17.09
CA VAL A 170 11.88 -16.27 17.37
C VAL A 170 13.36 -16.26 17.00
N PHE A 171 13.72 -15.72 15.83
CA PHE A 171 15.13 -15.61 15.42
C PHE A 171 15.91 -14.64 16.32
N TRP A 172 15.32 -13.51 16.71
CA TRP A 172 15.96 -12.56 17.63
C TRP A 172 16.25 -13.18 18.99
N ILE A 173 15.29 -13.91 19.57
CA ILE A 173 15.48 -14.63 20.83
C ILE A 173 16.55 -15.71 20.65
N ALA A 174 16.41 -16.60 19.65
CA ALA A 174 17.35 -17.70 19.41
C ALA A 174 18.79 -17.18 19.25
N ARG A 175 19.01 -16.14 18.44
CA ARG A 175 20.35 -15.55 18.20
C ARG A 175 21.04 -14.98 19.46
N ASN A 176 20.29 -14.71 20.54
CA ASN A 176 20.85 -14.23 21.81
C ASN A 176 20.91 -15.34 22.90
N LEU A 177 20.54 -16.59 22.60
CA LEU A 177 20.69 -17.72 23.51
C LEU A 177 22.06 -18.41 23.34
N PRO A 178 22.75 -18.81 24.42
CA PRO A 178 24.11 -19.36 24.34
C PRO A 178 24.18 -20.69 23.56
N TRP A 179 23.15 -21.53 23.65
CA TRP A 179 23.02 -22.79 22.88
C TRP A 179 22.85 -22.59 21.36
N PHE A 180 22.45 -21.39 20.95
CA PHE A 180 22.23 -21.00 19.55
C PHE A 180 23.26 -19.95 19.09
N SER A 181 24.41 -19.89 19.75
CA SER A 181 25.53 -19.01 19.40
C SER A 181 26.00 -19.14 17.95
N PHE A 182 25.77 -20.28 17.30
CA PHE A 182 26.00 -20.49 15.87
C PHE A 182 25.14 -19.61 14.94
N LEU A 183 24.04 -19.02 15.42
CA LEU A 183 23.29 -18.00 14.68
C LEU A 183 24.02 -16.65 14.65
N ALA A 184 24.99 -16.39 15.52
CA ALA A 184 25.66 -15.08 15.61
C ALA A 184 26.42 -14.75 14.31
N PRO A 185 26.54 -13.47 13.92
CA PRO A 185 27.26 -13.11 12.70
C PRO A 185 28.74 -13.52 12.81
N GLY A 186 29.22 -14.36 11.88
CA GLY A 186 30.62 -14.77 11.79
C GLY A 186 30.98 -16.09 12.47
N THR A 187 30.02 -16.79 13.09
CA THR A 187 30.23 -18.20 13.48
C THR A 187 29.91 -19.12 12.29
N PRO A 188 30.81 -20.04 11.89
CA PRO A 188 30.57 -20.94 10.77
C PRO A 188 29.46 -21.95 11.10
N LEU A 189 28.36 -21.91 10.35
CA LEU A 189 27.23 -22.84 10.45
C LEU A 189 27.53 -24.21 9.85
N LEU A 190 28.41 -24.22 8.84
CA LEU A 190 28.92 -25.41 8.20
C LEU A 190 30.41 -25.49 8.50
N PRO A 191 30.93 -26.66 8.91
CA PRO A 191 32.36 -26.86 8.99
C PRO A 191 32.97 -26.65 7.59
N THR A 192 33.91 -25.71 7.51
CA THR A 192 34.69 -25.41 6.32
C THR A 192 35.78 -26.47 6.17
N TRP A 193 35.46 -27.57 5.48
CA TRP A 193 36.44 -28.54 4.99
C TRP A 193 36.92 -28.17 3.58
#